data_AF-A0ABD4JKE3-F1
#
_entry.id   AF-A0ABD4JKE3-F1
#
_cell.length_a   1.000
_cell.length_b   1.000
_cell.length_c   1.000
_cell.angle_alpha   90.00
_cell.angle_beta   90.00
_cell.angle_gamma   90.00
#
_symmetry.space_group_name_H-M   'P 1'
#
loop_
_entity.id
_entity.type
_entity.pdbx_description
1 polymer ?
#
loop_
_entity_poly.entity_id
_entity_poly.type
_entity_poly.pdbx_seq_one_letter_code
_entity_poly.pdbx_strand_id
1 'polypeptide(L)'
;MASEAIFKVYFIENSLLSEQVNLVEIAKQIGLNESQTPEILNSDRCKQEISDDEEKAYKMGISAVSFFIIDDKFSISGAQGTPDMPEVIKGQKLFFYIAIKLYTYTFADVF
;
A
#
# COMPACT_ATOMS: atom_id res chain seq x y z
N MET A 1 -6.11 -6.41 7.41
CA MET A 1 -5.96 -6.17 5.95
C MET A 1 -4.53 -6.49 5.53
N ALA A 2 -4.25 -6.74 4.24
CA ALA A 2 -2.90 -7.10 3.77
C ALA A 2 -1.82 -6.07 4.17
N SER A 3 -2.13 -4.79 4.02
CA SER A 3 -1.26 -3.67 4.44
C SER A 3 -0.88 -3.71 5.92
N GLU A 4 -1.84 -3.99 6.81
CA GLU A 4 -1.60 -4.07 8.25
C GLU A 4 -0.70 -5.25 8.62
N ALA A 5 -0.85 -6.39 7.93
CA ALA A 5 -0.01 -7.56 8.16
C ALA A 5 1.44 -7.30 7.72
N ILE A 6 1.63 -6.70 6.54
CA ILE A 6 2.95 -6.30 6.04
C ILE A 6 3.61 -5.28 7.00
N PHE A 7 2.85 -4.30 7.48
CA PHE A 7 3.32 -3.33 8.45
C PHE A 7 3.70 -3.93 9.80
N LYS A 8 2.91 -4.89 10.29
CA LYS A 8 3.24 -5.62 11.50
C LYS A 8 4.57 -6.35 11.34
N VAL A 9 4.74 -7.09 10.24
CA VAL A 9 5.98 -7.84 9.97
C VAL A 9 7.19 -6.92 9.87
N TYR A 10 7.06 -5.78 9.19
CA TYR A 10 8.16 -4.83 8.99
C TYR A 10 8.48 -3.98 10.23
N PHE A 11 7.47 -3.30 10.80
CA PHE A 11 7.68 -2.33 11.88
C PHE A 11 7.70 -2.93 13.29
N ILE A 12 7.04 -4.07 13.50
CA ILE A 12 6.89 -4.67 14.84
C ILE A 12 7.78 -5.90 14.96
N GLU A 13 7.75 -6.78 13.95
CA GLU A 13 8.45 -8.07 14.01
C GLU A 13 9.85 -8.03 13.39
N ASN A 14 10.25 -6.88 12.84
CA ASN A 14 11.57 -6.61 12.26
C ASN A 14 12.05 -7.69 11.27
N SER A 15 11.11 -8.20 10.47
CA SER A 15 11.36 -9.25 9.48
C SER A 15 11.51 -8.66 8.08
N LEU A 16 12.36 -9.29 7.27
CA LEU A 16 12.71 -8.79 5.94
C LEU A 16 11.59 -9.06 4.94
N LEU A 17 11.00 -8.00 4.38
CA LEU A 17 10.01 -8.12 3.30
C LEU A 17 10.64 -8.46 1.94
N SER A 18 11.97 -8.39 1.81
CA SER A 18 12.69 -8.84 0.61
C SER A 18 12.75 -10.35 0.47
N GLU A 19 12.49 -11.09 1.56
CA GLU A 19 12.51 -12.55 1.57
C GLU A 19 11.15 -13.10 1.17
N GLN A 20 11.11 -13.85 0.06
CA GLN A 20 9.87 -14.41 -0.48
C GLN A 20 9.13 -15.29 0.54
N VAL A 21 9.86 -16.04 1.38
CA VAL A 21 9.27 -16.89 2.43
C VAL A 21 8.44 -16.08 3.43
N ASN A 22 8.88 -14.86 3.78
CA ASN A 22 8.15 -14.00 4.70
C ASN A 22 6.87 -13.46 4.06
N LEU A 23 6.90 -13.14 2.76
CA LEU A 23 5.71 -12.71 2.01
C LEU A 23 4.67 -13.84 1.91
N VAL A 24 5.10 -15.08 1.67
CA VAL A 24 4.21 -16.25 1.63
C VAL A 24 3.55 -16.50 2.99
N GLU A 25 4.31 -16.39 4.07
CA GLU A 25 3.76 -16.54 5.43
C GLU A 25 2.76 -15.43 5.77
N ILE A 26 3.04 -14.18 5.40
CA ILE A 26 2.07 -13.08 5.51
C ILE A 26 0.78 -13.40 4.75
N ALA A 27 0.91 -13.88 3.51
CA ALA A 27 -0.22 -14.25 2.66
C ALA A 27 -1.14 -15.27 3.35
N LYS A 28 -0.52 -16.31 3.90
CA LYS A 28 -1.21 -17.37 4.65
C LYS A 28 -1.94 -16.82 5.88
N GLN A 29 -1.30 -15.95 6.66
CA GLN A 29 -1.89 -15.37 7.87
C GLN A 29 -3.14 -14.53 7.58
N ILE A 30 -3.20 -13.89 6.41
CA ILE A 30 -4.36 -13.10 5.99
C ILE A 30 -5.37 -13.90 5.15
N GLY A 31 -5.19 -15.22 5.02
CA GLY A 31 -6.12 -16.13 4.35
C GLY A 31 -5.93 -16.29 2.84
N LEU A 32 -4.79 -15.87 2.28
CA LEU A 32 -4.45 -16.08 0.88
C LEU A 32 -3.86 -17.47 0.64
N ASN A 33 -3.91 -17.90 -0.61
CA ASN A 33 -3.43 -19.22 -1.00
C ASN A 33 -1.89 -19.27 -1.01
N GLU A 34 -1.34 -20.02 -0.06
CA GLU A 34 0.09 -20.29 0.10
C GLU A 34 0.71 -20.90 -1.18
N SER A 35 -0.02 -21.71 -1.95
CA SER A 35 0.53 -22.33 -3.16
C SER A 35 0.55 -21.41 -4.37
N GLN A 36 -0.38 -20.45 -4.46
CA GLN A 36 -0.46 -19.49 -5.57
C GLN A 36 0.40 -18.24 -5.32
N THR A 37 0.66 -17.90 -4.06
CA THR A 37 1.43 -16.71 -3.70
C THR A 37 2.82 -16.68 -4.34
N PRO A 38 3.62 -17.78 -4.33
CA PRO A 38 4.92 -17.79 -5.00
C PRO A 38 4.85 -17.57 -6.51
N GLU A 39 3.81 -18.07 -7.17
CA GLU A 39 3.62 -17.89 -8.62
C GLU A 39 3.40 -16.41 -8.95
N ILE A 40 2.55 -15.74 -8.16
CA ILE A 40 2.26 -14.31 -8.34
C ILE A 40 3.50 -13.47 -8.04
N LEU A 41 4.20 -13.76 -6.93
CA LEU A 41 5.44 -13.06 -6.53
C LEU A 41 6.55 -13.17 -7.58
N ASN A 42 6.61 -14.27 -8.32
CA ASN A 42 7.57 -14.50 -9.39
C ASN A 42 7.06 -14.06 -10.78
N SER A 43 5.85 -13.51 -10.86
CA SER A 43 5.24 -13.07 -12.10
C SER A 43 5.29 -11.57 -12.28
N ASP A 44 5.02 -11.13 -13.51
CA ASP A 44 4.90 -9.72 -13.85
C ASP A 44 3.47 -9.19 -13.69
N ARG A 45 2.57 -9.99 -13.10
CA ARG A 45 1.13 -9.74 -13.07
C ARG A 45 0.76 -8.38 -12.47
N CYS A 46 1.50 -7.91 -11.46
CA CYS A 46 1.22 -6.64 -10.78
C CYS A 46 2.12 -5.48 -11.27
N LYS A 47 3.10 -5.74 -12.17
CA LYS A 47 4.11 -4.73 -12.53
C LYS A 47 3.51 -3.52 -13.22
N GLN A 48 2.57 -3.73 -14.14
CA GLN A 48 1.96 -2.63 -14.88
C GLN A 48 1.15 -1.72 -13.95
N GLU A 49 0.34 -2.30 -13.07
CA GLU A 49 -0.50 -1.53 -12.14
C GLU A 49 0.34 -0.72 -11.14
N ILE A 50 1.42 -1.32 -10.61
CA ILE A 50 2.39 -0.61 -9.76
C ILE A 50 3.01 0.56 -10.53
N SER A 51 3.47 0.32 -11.75
CA SER A 51 4.09 1.37 -12.58
C SER A 51 3.12 2.50 -12.92
N ASP A 52 1.87 2.18 -13.23
CA ASP A 52 0.84 3.16 -13.57
C ASP A 52 0.49 4.04 -12.36
N ASP A 53 0.45 3.46 -11.16
CA ASP A 53 0.21 4.22 -9.92
C ASP A 53 1.40 5.10 -9.53
N GLU A 54 2.64 4.61 -9.70
CA GLU A 54 3.85 5.41 -9.50
C GLU A 54 3.90 6.59 -10.46
N GLU A 55 3.60 6.35 -11.75
CA GLU A 55 3.57 7.39 -12.77
C GLU A 55 2.46 8.40 -12.47
N LYS A 56 1.28 7.95 -12.03
CA LYS A 56 0.20 8.82 -11.62
C LYS A 56 0.60 9.69 -10.43
N ALA A 57 1.20 9.12 -9.38
CA ALA A 57 1.68 9.88 -8.23
C ALA A 57 2.74 10.91 -8.64
N TYR A 58 3.67 10.53 -9.52
CA TYR A 58 4.69 11.41 -10.06
C TYR A 58 4.09 12.59 -10.85
N LYS A 59 3.13 12.32 -11.75
CA LYS A 59 2.40 13.35 -12.51
C LYS A 59 1.63 14.32 -11.61
N MET A 60 1.23 13.86 -10.41
CA MET A 60 0.57 14.68 -9.39
C MET A 60 1.55 15.46 -8.51
N GLY A 61 2.86 15.37 -8.76
CA GLY A 61 3.90 16.05 -7.99
C GLY A 61 4.17 15.43 -6.62
N ILE A 62 3.70 14.20 -6.38
CA ILE A 62 3.90 13.49 -5.10
C ILE A 62 5.32 12.91 -5.09
N SER A 63 6.16 13.41 -4.19
CA SER A 63 7.55 12.96 -4.04
C SER A 63 7.85 12.30 -2.68
N ALA A 64 6.84 12.19 -1.80
CA ALA A 64 6.98 11.63 -0.46
C ALA A 64 5.66 10.99 0.00
N VAL A 65 5.77 10.06 0.96
CA VAL A 65 4.65 9.31 1.53
C VAL A 65 4.69 9.35 3.06
N SER A 66 3.56 9.22 3.77
CA SER A 66 2.18 9.10 3.28
C SER A 66 1.66 10.37 2.60
N PHE A 67 0.75 10.24 1.63
CA PHE A 67 0.08 11.36 0.98
C PHE A 67 -1.43 11.10 0.87
N PHE A 68 -2.25 12.12 1.10
CA PHE A 68 -3.70 11.99 1.03
C PHE A 68 -4.25 13.03 0.08
N ILE A 69 -5.21 12.62 -0.74
CA ILE A 69 -5.96 13.49 -1.63
C ILE A 69 -7.42 13.45 -1.21
N ILE A 70 -7.99 14.63 -1.00
CA ILE A 70 -9.35 14.79 -0.51
C ILE A 70 -10.10 15.63 -1.55
N ASP A 71 -11.13 15.04 -2.15
CA ASP A 71 -11.96 15.61 -3.22
C ASP A 71 -11.17 16.27 -4.37
N ASP A 72 -10.02 15.72 -4.74
CA ASP A 72 -9.11 16.24 -5.78
C ASP A 72 -8.68 17.71 -5.59
N LYS A 73 -8.89 18.26 -4.38
CA LYS A 73 -8.71 19.68 -4.05
C LYS A 73 -7.70 19.90 -2.95
N PHE A 74 -7.66 19.00 -1.98
CA PHE A 74 -6.80 19.12 -0.82
C PHE A 74 -5.81 17.97 -0.79
N SER A 75 -4.53 18.31 -0.65
CA SER A 75 -3.46 17.34 -0.45
C SER A 75 -2.85 17.48 0.94
N ILE A 76 -2.72 16.37 1.65
CA ILE A 76 -2.01 16.30 2.93
C ILE A 76 -0.75 15.45 2.72
N SER A 77 0.42 16.05 2.96
CA SER A 77 1.71 15.36 2.90
C SER A 77 2.16 14.97 4.31
N GLY A 78 2.59 13.72 4.47
CA GLY A 78 3.10 13.14 5.70
C GLY A 78 2.03 12.62 6.65
N ALA A 79 2.47 12.07 7.78
CA ALA A 79 1.61 11.65 8.88
C ALA A 79 1.30 12.87 9.76
N GLN A 80 0.31 13.68 9.34
CA GLN A 80 -0.16 14.80 10.16
C GLN A 80 -0.96 14.30 11.37
N GLY A 81 -0.93 15.08 12.45
CA GLY A 81 -1.63 14.75 13.68
C GLY A 81 -3.14 14.75 13.51
N THR A 82 -3.82 14.03 14.40
CA THR A 82 -5.30 14.00 14.49
C THR A 82 -6.01 15.35 14.70
N PRO A 83 -5.39 16.45 15.18
CA PRO A 83 -6.09 17.74 15.24
C PRO A 83 -6.37 18.36 13.86
N ASP A 84 -5.48 18.15 12.89
CA ASP A 84 -5.52 18.83 11.58
C ASP A 84 -6.38 18.07 10.56
N MET A 85 -6.51 16.75 10.72
CA MET A 85 -7.21 15.86 9.81
C MET A 85 -8.77 16.00 9.79
N PRO A 86 -9.47 16.17 10.92
CA PRO A 86 -10.94 16.17 10.98
C PRO A 86 -11.61 17.36 10.30
N GLU A 87 -10.96 18.53 10.26
CA GLU A 87 -11.49 19.69 9.55
C GLU A 87 -11.46 19.47 8.03
N VAL A 88 -10.44 18.77 7.52
CA VAL A 88 -10.31 18.48 6.08
C VAL A 88 -11.24 17.34 5.64
N ILE A 89 -11.53 16.36 6.52
CA ILE A 89 -12.27 15.14 6.16
C ILE A 89 -13.81 15.28 6.26
N LYS A 90 -14.35 16.33 6.88
CA LYS A 90 -15.82 16.48 7.03
C LYS A 90 -16.53 16.59 5.67
N GLY A 91 -17.14 15.48 5.24
CA GLY A 91 -18.02 15.41 4.07
C GLY A 91 -17.33 15.16 2.73
N GLN A 92 -16.03 14.84 2.72
CA GLN A 92 -15.24 14.70 1.49
C GLN A 92 -14.82 13.25 1.25
N LYS A 93 -14.69 12.86 -0.03
CA LYS A 93 -14.22 11.54 -0.45
C LYS A 93 -12.70 11.48 -0.31
N LEU A 94 -12.22 10.55 0.50
CA LEU A 94 -10.80 10.39 0.84
C LEU A 94 -10.14 9.37 -0.10
N PHE A 95 -9.13 9.81 -0.83
CA PHE A 95 -8.24 8.95 -1.62
C PHE A 95 -6.88 8.88 -0.94
N PHE A 96 -6.50 7.66 -0.52
CA PHE A 96 -5.20 7.39 0.08
C PHE A 96 -4.17 7.10 -1.01
N TYR A 97 -3.13 7.92 -1.09
CA TYR A 97 -1.94 7.67 -1.91
C TYR A 97 -0.79 7.29 -0.99
N ILE A 98 -0.61 5.99 -0.78
CA ILE A 98 0.49 5.51 0.05
C ILE A 98 1.38 4.64 -0.83
N ALA A 99 2.71 4.74 -0.66
CA ALA A 99 3.69 3.76 -1.11
C ALA A 99 3.43 2.34 -0.56
N ILE A 100 2.37 2.16 0.24
CA ILE A 100 1.79 0.85 0.52
C ILE A 100 1.26 0.19 -0.75
N LYS A 101 0.88 0.95 -1.79
CA LYS A 101 0.45 0.35 -3.06
C LYS A 101 1.52 -0.58 -3.66
N LEU A 102 2.80 -0.23 -3.56
CA LEU A 102 3.92 -1.09 -3.99
C LEU A 102 3.95 -2.49 -3.34
N TYR A 103 3.38 -2.65 -2.14
CA TYR A 103 3.32 -3.93 -1.43
C TYR A 103 1.91 -4.50 -1.30
N THR A 104 0.86 -3.67 -1.45
CA THR A 104 -0.52 -4.15 -1.48
C THR A 104 -0.93 -4.60 -2.87
N TYR A 105 -0.38 -4.08 -3.97
CA TYR A 105 -0.70 -4.62 -5.32
C TYR A 105 -0.23 -6.05 -5.49
N THR A 106 0.94 -6.37 -4.93
CA THR A 106 1.44 -7.76 -4.88
C THR A 106 0.50 -8.72 -4.14
N PHE A 107 -0.43 -8.21 -3.33
CA PHE A 107 -1.36 -8.99 -2.50
C PHE A 107 -2.85 -8.77 -2.82
N ALA A 108 -3.23 -7.66 -3.45
CA ALA A 108 -4.61 -7.30 -3.76
C ALA A 108 -5.08 -7.97 -5.06
N ASP A 109 -4.19 -8.13 -6.06
CA ASP A 109 -4.51 -8.79 -7.34
C ASP A 109 -4.30 -10.32 -7.30
N VAL A 110 -4.20 -10.87 -6.08
CA VAL A 110 -4.50 -12.27 -5.83
C VAL A 110 -5.99 -12.57 -6.10
N PHE A 111 -6.82 -11.55 -6.38
CA PHE A 111 -8.20 -11.68 -6.84
C PHE A 111 -8.54 -10.74 -7.99
#